data_AF-A0A7Y0LG03-F1
#
_entry.id   AF-A0A7Y0LG03-F1
#
_cell.length_a   1.000
_cell.length_b   1.000
_cell.length_c   1.000
_cell.angle_alpha   90.00
_cell.angle_beta   90.00
_cell.angle_gamma   90.00
#
_symmetry.space_group_name_H-M   'P 1'
#
loop_
_entity.id
_entity.type
_entity.pdbx_description
1 polymer ?
#
loop_
_entity_poly.entity_id
_entity_poly.type
_entity_poly.pdbx_seq_one_letter_code
_entity_poly.pdbx_strand_id
1 'polypeptide(L)' 'MSRFKYQIGKAEKPVVLGAGVGVAIGVALGVALGNIALGIGVGIAIGVGIATTQK' A
#
# COMPACT_ATOMS: atom_id res chain seq x y z
N MET A 1 31.61 3.35 -9.56
CA MET A 1 30.37 3.62 -10.31
C MET A 1 29.40 2.45 -10.13
N SER A 2 28.74 2.37 -8.97
CA SER A 2 27.78 1.30 -8.66
C SER A 2 26.40 1.79 -9.09
N ARG A 3 25.91 1.24 -10.19
CA ARG A 3 24.70 1.67 -10.88
C ARG A 3 23.51 1.71 -9.93
N PHE A 4 22.88 2.89 -9.89
CA PHE A 4 21.47 3.16 -9.65
C PHE A 4 20.63 1.90 -9.42
N LYS A 5 20.74 1.35 -8.20
CA LYS A 5 19.83 0.33 -7.72
C LYS A 5 18.57 1.14 -7.39
N TYR A 6 17.60 1.10 -8.30
CA TYR A 6 16.26 1.67 -8.12
C TYR A 6 15.59 0.91 -6.96
N GLN A 7 16.02 1.22 -5.74
CA GLN A 7 15.54 0.67 -4.50
C GLN A 7 14.27 1.45 -4.13
N ILE A 8 13.18 1.14 -4.83
CA ILE A 8 11.86 1.24 -4.20
C ILE A 8 11.98 0.37 -2.94
N GLY A 9 12.01 1.04 -1.79
CA GLY A 9 12.77 0.64 -0.60
C GLY A 9 12.67 -0.84 -0.23
N LYS A 10 13.81 -1.38 0.21
CA LYS A 10 13.84 -2.56 1.08
C LYS A 10 13.14 -2.17 2.37
N ALA A 11 11.80 -2.20 2.38
CA ALA A 11 11.01 -1.90 3.56
C ALA A 11 11.36 -2.98 4.58
N GLU A 12 12.06 -2.61 5.65
CA GLU A 12 12.38 -3.52 6.74
C GLU A 12 11.13 -4.18 7.33
N LYS A 13 9.93 -3.62 7.03
CA LYS A 13 8.63 -4.18 7.37
C LYS A 13 7.74 -4.17 6.12
N PRO A 14 7.50 -5.31 5.44
CA PRO A 14 6.64 -5.39 4.26
C PRO A 14 5.23 -4.81 4.52
N VAL A 15 4.77 -4.89 5.76
CA VAL A 15 3.50 -4.31 6.23
C VAL A 15 3.40 -2.80 6.00
N VAL A 16 4.49 -2.04 6.19
CA VAL A 16 4.46 -0.57 6.03
C VAL A 16 4.32 -0.20 4.55
N LEU A 17 5.01 -0.93 3.67
CA LEU A 17 4.89 -0.74 2.23
C LEU A 17 3.48 -1.15 1.75
N GLY A 18 2.98 -2.30 2.21
CA GLY A 18 1.64 -2.76 1.91
C GLY A 18 0.57 -1.77 2.34
N ALA A 19 0.65 -1.23 3.56
CA ALA A 19 -0.25 -0.20 4.05
C ALA A 19 -0.21 1.07 3.18
N GLY A 20 0.99 1.55 2.82
CA GLY A 20 1.12 2.75 1.97
C GLY A 20 0.50 2.59 0.58
N VAL A 21 0.75 1.45 -0.08
CA VAL A 21 0.13 1.12 -1.38
C VAL A 21 -1.38 0.94 -1.23
N GLY A 22 -1.80 0.26 -0.18
CA GLY A 22 -3.21 0.04 0.15
C GLY A 22 -3.97 1.35 0.33
N VAL A 23 -3.42 2.31 1.07
CA VAL A 23 -4.01 3.65 1.23
C VAL A 23 -4.11 4.37 -0.10
N ALA A 24 -3.07 4.37 -0.93
CA ALA A 24 -3.10 5.07 -2.22
C ALA A 24 -4.24 4.56 -3.13
N ILE A 25 -4.37 3.24 -3.25
CA ILE A 25 -5.44 2.60 -4.02
C ILE A 25 -6.80 2.86 -3.37
N GLY A 26 -6.88 2.67 -2.05
CA GLY A 26 -8.09 2.86 -1.26
C GLY A 26 -8.66 4.27 -1.36
N VAL A 27 -7.82 5.30 -1.30
CA VAL A 27 -8.23 6.69 -1.46
C VAL A 27 -8.74 6.94 -2.88
N ALA A 28 -8.05 6.45 -3.91
CA ALA A 28 -8.50 6.60 -5.29
C ALA A 28 -9.90 5.98 -5.51
N LEU A 29 -10.11 4.77 -4.99
CA LEU A 29 -11.41 4.10 -5.05
C LEU A 29 -12.46 4.82 -4.19
N GLY A 30 -12.10 5.23 -2.98
CA GLY A 30 -13.01 5.94 -2.07
C GLY A 30 -13.50 7.27 -2.63
N VAL A 31 -12.62 8.01 -3.33
CA VAL A 31 -12.99 9.22 -4.07
C VAL A 31 -13.93 8.88 -5.22
N ALA A 32 -13.63 7.84 -6.02
CA ALA A 32 -14.47 7.43 -7.13
C ALA A 32 -15.87 6.96 -6.69
N LEU A 33 -15.96 6.34 -5.51
CA LEU A 33 -17.19 5.85 -4.90
C LEU A 33 -17.94 6.92 -4.10
N GLY A 34 -17.36 8.11 -3.91
CA GLY A 34 -17.90 9.16 -3.02
C GLY A 34 -17.87 8.80 -1.53
N ASN A 35 -17.10 7.78 -1.13
CA ASN A 35 -16.95 7.33 0.24
C ASN A 35 -15.47 7.03 0.59
N ILE A 36 -14.76 8.07 1.03
CA ILE A 36 -13.34 7.99 1.41
C ILE A 36 -13.12 7.09 2.64
N ALA A 37 -14.05 7.06 3.59
CA ALA A 37 -13.91 6.23 4.80
C ALA A 37 -13.85 4.75 4.44
N LEU A 38 -14.74 4.30 3.54
CA LEU A 38 -14.73 2.94 3.02
C LEU A 38 -13.47 2.67 2.19
N GLY A 39 -13.09 3.61 1.32
CA GLY A 39 -11.89 3.50 0.50
C GLY A 39 -10.61 3.30 1.31
N ILE A 40 -10.36 4.15 2.30
CA ILE A 40 -9.17 4.05 3.18
C ILE A 40 -9.21 2.74 3.98
N GLY A 41 -10.34 2.39 4.58
CA GLY A 41 -10.46 1.18 5.39
C GLY A 41 -10.19 -0.10 4.59
N VAL A 42 -10.84 -0.24 3.42
CA VAL A 42 -10.66 -1.38 2.52
C VAL A 42 -9.25 -1.39 1.93
N GLY A 43 -8.74 -0.24 1.52
CA GLY A 43 -7.40 -0.10 0.95
C GLY A 43 -6.31 -0.55 1.91
N ILE A 44 -6.34 -0.09 3.17
CA ILE A 44 -5.40 -0.53 4.21
C ILE A 44 -5.52 -2.04 4.45
N ALA A 45 -6.75 -2.57 4.58
CA ALA A 45 -6.97 -3.99 4.83
C ALA A 45 -6.36 -4.87 3.72
N ILE A 46 -6.58 -4.51 2.45
CA ILE A 46 -6.02 -5.23 1.29
C ILE A 46 -4.49 -5.08 1.26
N GLY A 47 -3.98 -3.87 1.40
CA GLY A 47 -2.54 -3.59 1.32
C GLY A 47 -1.74 -4.30 2.42
N VAL A 48 -2.24 -4.28 3.65
CA VAL A 48 -1.65 -5.03 4.76
C VAL A 48 -1.80 -6.53 4.55
N GLY A 49 -2.97 -7.02 4.15
CA GLY A 49 -3.22 -8.44 3.89
C GLY A 49 -2.25 -9.03 2.87
N ILE A 50 -2.04 -8.34 1.73
CA ILE A 50 -1.07 -8.74 0.70
C ILE A 50 0.36 -8.74 1.26
N ALA A 51 0.73 -7.74 2.04
CA ALA A 51 2.06 -7.65 2.63
C ALA A 51 2.34 -8.75 3.68
N THR A 52 1.31 -9.18 4.41
CA THR A 52 1.45 -10.27 5.40
C THR A 52 1.42 -11.64 4.76
N THR A 53 0.78 -11.81 3.60
CA THR A 53 0.70 -13.11 2.88
C THR A 53 2.03 -13.49 2.21
N GLN A 54 2.87 -12.51 1.91
CA GLN A 54 4.17 -12.73 1.25
C GLN A 54 5.32 -13.06 2.22
N LYS A 55 5.02 -13.24 3.50
CA LYS A 55 5.98 -13.67 4.52
C LYS A 55 5.92 -15.18 4.72
#